data_AF-G2YB73-F1
#
_entry.id   AF-G2YB73-F1
#
_cell.length_a   1.000
_cell.length_b   1.000
_cell.length_c   1.000
_cell.angle_alpha   90.00
_cell.angle_beta   90.00
_cell.angle_gamma   90.00
#
_symmetry.space_group_name_H-M   'P 1'
#
loop_
_entity.id
_entity.type
_entity.pdbx_description
1 polymer ?
#
loop_
_entity_poly.entity_id
_entity_poly.type
_entity_poly.pdbx_seq_one_letter_code
_entity_poly.pdbx_strand_id
1 'polypeptide(L)'
;MRTLSIFGIALISFARQGIADIGCKCLPSESCWPSKSEWTALNESISGQLIESTPPAAACYPSQPSYNPSECDSILTAWTSSAFHAANPVSIDASIWANNSCNPIYPNGTSISGNTRAGVDGCSIGAYPVYVISVTEVSHIQAAFNFSSKHNLRLSIKNTGHKGAGR
;
A
#
# COMPACT_ATOMS: atom_id res chain seq x y z
N MET A 1 -14.05 -51.79 -56.13
CA MET A 1 -14.79 -51.14 -55.04
C MET A 1 -13.81 -50.71 -53.97
N ARG A 2 -13.53 -49.40 -53.85
CA ARG A 2 -12.75 -48.81 -52.77
C ARG A 2 -13.53 -47.62 -52.24
N THR A 3 -14.21 -47.79 -51.12
CA THR A 3 -14.94 -46.73 -50.42
C THR A 3 -13.96 -45.89 -49.62
N LEU A 4 -13.87 -44.60 -49.94
CA LEU A 4 -13.19 -43.60 -49.13
C LEU A 4 -14.08 -43.26 -47.92
N SER A 5 -13.56 -43.41 -46.70
CA SER A 5 -14.16 -42.83 -45.49
C SER A 5 -13.26 -41.71 -44.99
N ILE A 6 -13.69 -40.46 -45.18
CA ILE A 6 -13.05 -39.28 -44.61
C ILE A 6 -13.76 -39.02 -43.28
N PHE A 7 -13.08 -39.32 -42.17
CA PHE A 7 -13.53 -38.88 -40.84
C PHE A 7 -13.15 -37.41 -40.67
N GLY A 8 -14.15 -36.52 -40.72
CA GLY A 8 -13.98 -35.12 -40.37
C GLY A 8 -13.70 -34.97 -38.88
N ILE A 9 -12.52 -34.48 -38.52
CA ILE A 9 -12.16 -34.14 -37.15
C ILE A 9 -12.79 -32.78 -36.83
N ALA A 10 -13.87 -32.78 -36.04
CA ALA A 10 -14.45 -31.55 -35.51
C ALA A 10 -13.55 -31.01 -34.40
N LEU A 11 -12.89 -29.88 -34.65
CA LEU A 11 -12.18 -29.10 -33.64
C LEU A 11 -13.20 -28.43 -32.72
N ILE A 12 -13.44 -29.03 -31.57
CA ILE A 12 -14.22 -28.42 -30.49
C ILE A 12 -13.37 -27.31 -29.89
N SER A 13 -13.62 -26.07 -30.28
CA SER A 13 -13.08 -24.90 -29.57
C SER A 13 -13.71 -24.84 -28.18
N PHE A 14 -12.98 -25.26 -27.16
CA PHE A 14 -13.31 -24.97 -25.78
C PHE A 14 -13.19 -23.46 -25.58
N ALA A 15 -14.31 -22.74 -25.65
CA ALA A 15 -14.38 -21.41 -25.09
C ALA A 15 -14.04 -21.52 -23.60
N ARG A 16 -12.88 -20.97 -23.19
CA ARG A 16 -12.59 -20.76 -21.78
C ARG A 16 -13.64 -19.78 -21.26
N GLN A 17 -14.68 -20.32 -20.65
CA GLN A 17 -15.55 -19.52 -19.79
C GLN A 17 -14.64 -18.94 -18.72
N GLY A 18 -14.44 -17.63 -18.78
CA GLY A 18 -13.72 -16.90 -17.74
C GLY A 18 -14.51 -17.03 -16.45
N ILE A 19 -14.12 -17.98 -15.61
CA ILE A 19 -14.42 -17.91 -14.19
C ILE A 19 -13.84 -16.56 -13.77
N ALA A 20 -14.69 -15.66 -13.26
CA ALA A 20 -14.19 -14.51 -12.53
C ALA A 20 -13.38 -15.10 -11.38
N ASP A 21 -12.06 -15.14 -11.54
CA ASP A 21 -11.16 -15.61 -10.51
C ASP A 21 -11.43 -14.72 -9.29
N ILE A 22 -11.89 -15.34 -8.19
CA ILE A 22 -11.90 -14.69 -6.88
C ILE A 22 -10.43 -14.70 -6.41
N GLY A 23 -9.56 -14.10 -7.22
CA GLY A 23 -8.13 -14.08 -7.04
C GLY A 23 -7.74 -13.08 -5.97
N CYS A 24 -6.62 -13.35 -5.29
CA CYS A 24 -6.01 -12.41 -4.36
C CYS A 24 -5.77 -11.04 -5.03
N LYS A 25 -5.75 -9.97 -4.22
CA LYS A 25 -5.32 -8.66 -4.70
C LYS A 25 -3.83 -8.68 -4.99
N CYS A 26 -3.43 -7.95 -6.03
CA CYS A 26 -2.05 -7.91 -6.46
C CYS A 26 -1.16 -7.21 -5.41
N LEU A 27 -0.04 -7.84 -5.06
CA LEU A 27 0.93 -7.38 -4.06
C LEU A 27 2.20 -6.82 -4.71
N PRO A 28 2.96 -5.95 -4.01
CA PRO A 28 4.18 -5.32 -4.54
C PRO A 28 5.25 -6.28 -5.07
N SER A 29 5.29 -7.51 -4.57
CA SER A 29 6.25 -8.54 -4.98
C SER A 29 5.78 -9.39 -6.17
N GLU A 30 4.57 -9.17 -6.68
CA GLU A 30 3.96 -9.99 -7.72
C GLU A 30 4.13 -9.37 -9.11
N SER A 31 4.12 -10.21 -10.14
CA SER A 31 4.31 -9.77 -11.54
C SER A 31 3.16 -8.91 -12.08
N CYS A 32 1.99 -8.95 -11.44
CA CYS A 32 0.85 -8.09 -11.77
C CYS A 32 1.01 -6.66 -11.23
N TRP A 33 1.99 -6.40 -10.36
CA TRP A 33 2.15 -5.10 -9.72
C TRP A 33 2.51 -4.06 -10.78
N PRO A 34 1.89 -2.85 -10.76
CA PRO A 34 2.17 -1.86 -11.78
C PRO A 34 3.65 -1.49 -11.80
N SER A 35 4.17 -1.37 -13.01
CA SER A 35 5.53 -0.91 -13.26
C SER A 35 5.71 0.54 -12.79
N LYS A 36 6.96 0.95 -12.60
CA LYS A 36 7.28 2.34 -12.24
C LYS A 36 6.71 3.35 -13.24
N SER A 37 6.75 3.05 -14.53
CA SER A 37 6.15 3.88 -15.59
C SER A 37 4.63 4.01 -15.46
N GLU A 38 3.93 2.96 -15.02
CA GLU A 38 2.48 3.02 -14.82
C GLU A 38 2.11 3.84 -13.59
N TRP A 39 2.89 3.75 -12.51
CA TRP A 39 2.75 4.64 -11.35
C TRP A 39 3.05 6.11 -11.71
N THR A 40 4.08 6.37 -12.52
CA THR A 40 4.36 7.72 -13.03
C THR A 40 3.21 8.26 -13.88
N ALA A 41 2.68 7.46 -14.81
CA ALA A 41 1.54 7.87 -15.65
C ALA A 41 0.28 8.15 -14.82
N LEU A 42 0.02 7.35 -13.78
CA LEU A 42 -1.04 7.66 -12.82
C LEU A 42 -0.78 9.02 -12.17
N ASN A 43 0.42 9.24 -11.63
CA ASN A 43 0.78 10.47 -10.93
C ASN A 43 0.58 11.72 -11.81
N GLU A 44 0.99 11.66 -13.08
CA GLU A 44 0.77 12.72 -14.07
C GLU A 44 -0.72 12.98 -14.30
N SER A 45 -1.54 11.92 -14.39
CA SER A 45 -2.99 12.05 -14.59
C SER A 45 -3.75 12.68 -13.42
N ILE A 46 -3.15 12.70 -12.22
CA ILE A 46 -3.70 13.29 -10.99
C ILE A 46 -2.87 14.48 -10.53
N SER A 47 -2.26 15.22 -11.46
CA SER A 47 -1.55 16.48 -11.18
C SER A 47 -0.46 16.37 -10.10
N GLY A 48 0.25 15.23 -10.03
CA GLY A 48 1.33 15.02 -9.06
C GLY A 48 0.91 14.59 -7.67
N GLN A 49 -0.36 14.19 -7.46
CA GLN A 49 -0.90 13.88 -6.13
C GLN A 49 -0.63 12.46 -5.63
N LEU A 50 0.19 11.66 -6.33
CA LEU A 50 0.61 10.33 -5.87
C LEU A 50 1.80 10.46 -4.90
N ILE A 51 1.67 9.83 -3.74
CA ILE A 51 2.68 9.80 -2.68
C ILE A 51 3.14 8.35 -2.51
N GLU A 52 4.43 8.09 -2.72
CA GLU A 52 5.06 6.83 -2.27
C GLU A 52 5.25 6.90 -0.76
N SER A 53 4.71 5.91 -0.05
CA SER A 53 4.51 6.01 1.38
C SER A 53 5.80 5.78 2.17
N THR A 54 6.10 6.72 3.06
CA THR A 54 7.11 6.55 4.11
C THR A 54 6.41 6.73 5.45
N PRO A 55 6.35 5.71 6.33
CA PRO A 55 5.79 5.89 7.66
C PRO A 55 6.51 7.02 8.40
N PRO A 56 5.81 7.94 9.09
CA PRO A 56 6.44 9.11 9.69
C PRO A 56 7.56 8.73 10.67
N ALA A 57 7.35 7.68 11.46
CA ALA A 57 8.33 7.19 12.42
C ALA A 57 9.61 6.64 11.79
N ALA A 58 9.71 6.49 10.46
CA ALA A 58 10.95 6.13 9.80
C ALA A 58 12.07 7.15 10.12
N ALA A 59 11.72 8.41 10.42
CA ALA A 59 12.65 9.42 10.91
C ALA A 59 13.38 9.04 12.21
N CYS A 60 12.84 8.11 13.00
CA CYS A 60 13.45 7.62 14.24
C CYS A 60 14.49 6.51 14.04
N TYR A 61 14.66 5.97 12.84
CA TYR A 61 15.49 4.78 12.59
C TYR A 61 16.75 5.16 11.82
N PRO A 62 17.96 5.02 12.39
CA PRO A 62 19.22 5.39 11.71
C PRO A 62 19.48 4.66 10.39
N SER A 63 18.87 3.50 10.17
CA SER A 63 18.98 2.73 8.93
C SER A 63 18.09 3.26 7.80
N GLN A 64 17.19 4.20 8.06
CA GLN A 64 16.27 4.75 7.08
C GLN A 64 16.85 5.98 6.39
N PRO A 65 16.61 6.17 5.08
CA PRO A 65 17.01 7.38 4.36
C PRO A 65 16.40 8.67 4.95
N SER A 66 15.23 8.56 5.59
CA SER A 66 14.51 9.67 6.21
C SER A 66 14.93 9.96 7.66
N TYR A 67 15.98 9.30 8.17
CA TYR A 67 16.42 9.47 9.56
C TYR A 67 16.68 10.94 9.90
N ASN A 68 16.00 11.43 10.93
CA ASN A 68 16.16 12.77 11.45
C ASN A 68 15.83 12.77 12.95
N PRO A 69 16.83 12.92 13.84
CA PRO A 69 16.60 12.84 15.29
C PRO A 69 15.70 13.96 15.81
N SER A 70 15.78 15.17 15.25
CA SER A 70 14.91 16.29 15.65
C SER A 70 13.45 16.06 15.27
N GLU A 71 13.22 15.46 14.09
CA GLU A 71 11.87 15.06 13.68
C GLU A 71 11.38 13.89 14.54
N CYS A 72 12.26 12.94 14.88
CA CYS A 72 11.91 11.83 15.76
C CYS A 72 11.43 12.31 17.15
N ASP A 73 12.11 13.28 17.76
CA ASP A 73 11.70 13.86 19.05
C ASP A 73 10.29 14.49 18.97
N SER A 74 10.01 15.16 17.85
CA SER A 74 8.69 15.74 17.56
C SER A 74 7.62 14.66 17.40
N ILE A 75 7.94 13.60 16.65
CA ILE A 75 7.04 12.45 16.43
C ILE A 75 6.78 11.71 17.74
N LEU A 76 7.79 11.42 18.55
CA LEU A 76 7.65 10.75 19.85
C LEU A 76 6.67 11.50 20.76
N THR A 77 6.76 12.83 20.77
CA THR A 77 5.86 13.69 21.55
C THR A 77 4.43 13.68 21.00
N ALA A 78 4.29 13.68 19.67
CA ALA A 78 3.00 13.76 19.00
C ALA A 78 2.31 12.39 18.77
N TRP A 79 3.00 11.26 18.98
CA TRP A 79 2.54 9.94 18.55
C TRP A 79 1.22 9.46 19.17
N THR A 80 0.80 10.02 20.30
CA THR A 80 -0.51 9.67 20.90
C THR A 80 -1.63 10.60 20.47
N SER A 81 -1.33 11.59 19.63
CA SER A 81 -2.29 12.58 19.13
C SER A 81 -2.95 12.10 17.85
N SER A 82 -4.28 11.90 17.89
CA SER A 82 -5.08 11.65 16.68
C SER A 82 -4.96 12.76 15.64
N ALA A 83 -4.70 14.01 16.06
CA ALA A 83 -4.51 15.12 15.13
C ALA A 83 -3.23 14.96 14.31
N PHE A 84 -2.15 14.46 14.92
CA PHE A 84 -0.90 14.15 14.22
C PHE A 84 -1.11 13.07 13.16
N HIS A 85 -1.79 11.97 13.52
CA HIS A 85 -2.08 10.88 12.59
C HIS A 85 -3.05 11.30 11.47
N ALA A 86 -4.05 12.12 11.79
CA ALA A 86 -4.99 12.66 10.81
C ALA A 86 -4.31 13.58 9.78
N ALA A 87 -3.36 14.41 10.22
CA ALA A 87 -2.61 15.31 9.36
C ALA A 87 -1.58 14.59 8.46
N ASN A 88 -1.16 13.37 8.81
CA ASN A 88 -0.24 12.59 8.01
C ASN A 88 -1.00 11.71 6.99
N PRO A 89 -0.60 11.67 5.70
CA PRO A 89 -1.31 10.90 4.67
C PRO A 89 -1.18 9.38 4.83
N VAL A 90 -0.13 8.90 5.51
CA VAL A 90 0.18 7.46 5.66
C VAL A 90 -0.23 6.94 7.05
N SER A 91 -0.07 7.76 8.08
CA SER A 91 -0.22 7.35 9.48
C SER A 91 -1.67 7.05 9.89
N ILE A 92 -1.80 6.22 10.94
CA ILE A 92 -3.06 5.82 11.58
C ILE A 92 -2.88 5.80 13.10
N ASP A 93 -3.94 6.07 13.86
CA ASP A 93 -3.90 6.14 15.33
C ASP A 93 -3.49 4.82 15.97
N ALA A 94 -4.09 3.73 15.49
CA ALA A 94 -3.87 2.40 16.04
C ALA A 94 -2.83 1.65 15.19
N SER A 95 -1.56 1.93 15.45
CA SER A 95 -0.40 1.34 14.74
C SER A 95 -0.38 -0.19 14.71
N ILE A 96 -1.10 -0.85 15.63
CA ILE A 96 -1.28 -2.31 15.61
C ILE A 96 -1.91 -2.81 14.30
N TRP A 97 -2.77 -2.01 13.66
CA TRP A 97 -3.35 -2.34 12.36
C TRP A 97 -2.37 -2.16 11.20
N ALA A 98 -1.27 -1.45 11.43
CA ALA A 98 -0.11 -1.41 10.56
C ALA A 98 0.96 -2.45 10.97
N ASN A 99 0.59 -3.42 11.82
CA ASN A 99 1.48 -4.45 12.36
C ASN A 99 2.61 -3.91 13.27
N ASN A 100 2.45 -2.70 13.83
CA ASN A 100 3.50 -2.01 14.59
C ASN A 100 4.86 -1.98 13.85
N SER A 101 4.83 -1.97 12.52
CA SER A 101 5.99 -2.22 11.67
C SER A 101 7.00 -1.08 11.65
N CYS A 102 6.59 0.10 12.14
CA CYS A 102 7.40 1.30 12.21
C CYS A 102 6.79 2.26 13.24
N ASN A 103 6.96 1.95 14.52
CA ASN A 103 6.62 2.85 15.63
C ASN A 103 7.86 3.68 15.99
N PRO A 104 7.73 4.91 16.51
CA PRO A 104 8.90 5.70 16.86
C PRO A 104 9.67 5.01 18.00
N ILE A 105 11.00 5.08 17.93
CA ILE A 105 11.92 4.47 18.89
C ILE A 105 12.65 5.55 19.67
N TYR A 106 12.93 5.29 20.94
CA TYR A 106 13.85 6.09 21.74
C TYR A 106 15.30 5.81 21.31
N PRO A 107 16.28 6.65 21.70
CA PRO A 107 17.69 6.45 21.37
C PRO A 107 18.27 5.09 21.79
N ASN A 108 17.69 4.44 22.80
CA ASN A 108 18.07 3.08 23.23
C ASN A 108 17.52 1.96 22.33
N GLY A 109 16.79 2.27 21.26
CA GLY A 109 16.19 1.32 20.34
C GLY A 109 14.84 0.74 20.76
N THR A 110 14.29 1.15 21.90
CA THR A 110 12.97 0.68 22.37
C THR A 110 11.86 1.48 21.70
N SER A 111 10.87 0.81 21.11
CA SER A 111 9.65 1.44 20.59
C SER A 111 8.87 2.15 21.69
N ILE A 112 8.15 3.22 21.34
CA ILE A 112 7.18 3.87 22.21
C ILE A 112 6.13 2.90 22.82
N SER A 113 5.88 1.78 22.14
CA SER A 113 4.99 0.70 22.62
C SER A 113 5.68 -0.32 23.54
N GLY A 114 6.94 -0.11 23.92
CA GLY A 114 7.70 -0.98 24.83
C GLY A 114 8.46 -2.14 24.19
N ASN A 115 8.46 -2.27 22.85
CA ASN A 115 9.27 -3.30 22.17
C ASN A 115 10.77 -2.92 22.18
N THR A 116 11.56 -3.60 22.99
CA THR A 116 13.01 -3.38 23.13
C THR A 116 13.84 -3.84 21.91
N ARG A 117 13.24 -4.60 20.99
CA ARG A 117 13.89 -5.06 19.76
C ARG A 117 13.65 -4.16 18.55
N ALA A 118 12.77 -3.17 18.66
CA ALA A 118 12.31 -2.37 17.53
C ALA A 118 13.47 -1.71 16.75
N GLY A 119 14.47 -1.17 17.44
CA GLY A 119 15.64 -0.56 16.78
C GLY A 119 16.46 -1.56 15.94
N VAL A 120 16.49 -2.83 16.34
CA VAL A 120 17.17 -3.91 15.58
C VAL A 120 16.28 -4.43 14.45
N ASP A 121 14.99 -4.63 14.72
CA ASP A 121 14.01 -5.11 13.73
C ASP A 121 13.79 -4.07 12.62
N GLY A 122 14.02 -2.78 12.92
CA GLY A 122 13.97 -1.67 11.97
C GLY A 122 12.56 -1.15 11.73
N CYS A 123 12.43 -0.34 10.68
CA CYS A 123 11.18 0.22 10.20
C CYS A 123 10.86 -0.38 8.82
N SER A 124 9.63 -0.84 8.64
CA SER A 124 9.13 -1.30 7.34
C SER A 124 7.71 -0.79 7.09
N ILE A 125 7.29 -0.83 5.83
CA ILE A 125 5.94 -0.39 5.44
C ILE A 125 4.83 -1.25 6.08
N GLY A 126 5.10 -2.52 6.41
CA GLY A 126 4.13 -3.39 7.06
C GLY A 126 2.78 -3.44 6.33
N ALA A 127 1.72 -3.09 7.03
CA ALA A 127 0.36 -3.01 6.48
C ALA A 127 -0.09 -1.57 6.14
N TYR A 128 0.81 -0.59 6.16
CA TYR A 128 0.55 0.72 5.56
C TYR A 128 0.37 0.59 4.04
N PRO A 129 -0.42 1.47 3.40
CA PRO A 129 -0.51 1.49 1.94
C PRO A 129 0.86 1.83 1.34
N VAL A 130 1.23 1.19 0.23
CA VAL A 130 2.49 1.51 -0.47
C VAL A 130 2.41 2.86 -1.17
N TYR A 131 1.24 3.18 -1.72
CA TYR A 131 0.96 4.47 -2.34
C TYR A 131 -0.29 5.09 -1.73
N VAL A 132 -0.29 6.40 -1.58
CA VAL A 132 -1.43 7.22 -1.15
C VAL A 132 -1.69 8.29 -2.20
N ILE A 133 -2.96 8.57 -2.48
CA ILE A 133 -3.35 9.70 -3.34
C ILE A 133 -3.92 10.81 -2.46
N SER A 134 -3.35 11.99 -2.56
CA SER A 134 -3.87 13.21 -1.94
C SER A 134 -5.03 13.76 -2.78
N VAL A 135 -6.25 13.41 -2.39
CA VAL A 135 -7.45 13.74 -3.15
C VAL A 135 -7.91 15.16 -2.84
N THR A 136 -7.91 16.02 -3.87
CA THR A 136 -8.43 17.40 -3.79
C THR A 136 -9.61 17.63 -4.75
N GLU A 137 -9.84 16.73 -5.69
CA GLU A 137 -10.92 16.80 -6.67
C GLU A 137 -11.43 15.41 -7.08
N VAL A 138 -12.61 15.37 -7.70
CA VAL A 138 -13.32 14.12 -8.05
C VAL A 138 -12.56 13.29 -9.08
N SER A 139 -11.85 13.94 -10.02
CA SER A 139 -11.00 13.30 -11.03
C SER A 139 -9.94 12.39 -10.40
N HIS A 140 -9.34 12.78 -9.27
CA HIS A 140 -8.35 11.95 -8.56
C HIS A 140 -8.97 10.66 -8.05
N ILE A 141 -10.19 10.73 -7.53
CA ILE A 141 -10.95 9.55 -7.06
C ILE A 141 -11.22 8.62 -8.24
N GLN A 142 -11.72 9.17 -9.36
CA GLN A 142 -12.01 8.40 -10.57
C GLN A 142 -10.75 7.69 -11.10
N ALA A 143 -9.62 8.41 -11.17
CA ALA A 143 -8.34 7.85 -11.58
C ALA A 143 -7.89 6.72 -10.64
N ALA A 144 -7.99 6.91 -9.32
CA ALA A 144 -7.65 5.90 -8.33
C ALA A 144 -8.50 4.62 -8.47
N PHE A 145 -9.81 4.76 -8.64
CA PHE A 145 -10.70 3.61 -8.84
C PHE A 145 -10.39 2.87 -10.14
N ASN A 146 -10.23 3.60 -11.25
CA ASN A 146 -9.91 3.01 -12.55
C ASN A 146 -8.57 2.27 -12.52
N PHE A 147 -7.54 2.89 -11.94
CA PHE A 147 -6.21 2.31 -11.82
C PHE A 147 -6.21 1.07 -10.92
N SER A 148 -6.80 1.16 -9.72
CA SER A 148 -6.86 0.03 -8.79
C SER A 148 -7.67 -1.14 -9.36
N SER A 149 -8.77 -0.89 -10.08
CA SER A 149 -9.53 -1.93 -10.76
C SER A 149 -8.73 -2.57 -11.90
N LYS A 150 -8.08 -1.77 -12.75
CA LYS A 150 -7.28 -2.26 -13.88
C LYS A 150 -6.14 -3.19 -13.42
N HIS A 151 -5.49 -2.85 -12.31
CA HIS A 151 -4.33 -3.57 -11.79
C HIS A 151 -4.67 -4.54 -10.64
N ASN A 152 -5.96 -4.77 -10.37
CA ASN A 152 -6.45 -5.61 -9.27
C ASN A 152 -5.81 -5.29 -7.89
N LEU A 153 -5.63 -4.01 -7.60
CA LEU A 153 -5.03 -3.53 -6.36
C LEU A 153 -6.08 -3.44 -5.24
N ARG A 154 -5.61 -3.57 -4.00
CA ARG A 154 -6.44 -3.24 -2.83
C ARG A 154 -6.57 -1.72 -2.71
N LEU A 155 -7.78 -1.20 -2.81
CA LEU A 155 -8.10 0.19 -2.51
C LEU A 155 -8.53 0.32 -1.03
N SER A 156 -7.99 1.32 -0.33
CA SER A 156 -8.40 1.69 1.03
C SER A 156 -8.65 3.19 1.08
N ILE A 157 -9.62 3.63 1.89
CA ILE A 157 -10.02 5.05 2.00
C ILE A 157 -9.71 5.53 3.40
N LYS A 158 -8.79 6.49 3.52
CA LYS A 158 -8.45 7.14 4.78
C LYS A 158 -9.00 8.57 4.80
N ASN A 159 -9.68 8.91 5.88
CA ASN A 159 -9.85 10.31 6.29
C ASN A 159 -8.83 10.62 7.41
N THR A 160 -9.23 10.43 8.67
CA THR A 160 -8.35 10.70 9.83
C THR A 160 -7.46 9.54 10.25
N GLY A 161 -7.79 8.29 9.90
CA GLY A 161 -7.02 7.11 10.34
C GLY A 161 -7.37 6.58 11.74
N HIS A 162 -8.41 7.12 12.38
CA HIS A 162 -8.80 6.76 13.76
C HIS A 162 -9.55 5.41 13.87
N LYS A 163 -10.01 4.81 12.77
CA LYS A 163 -10.91 3.65 12.87
C LYS A 163 -10.20 2.44 13.49
N GLY A 164 -10.50 2.17 14.76
CA GLY A 164 -9.86 1.12 15.59
C GLY A 164 -10.09 -0.34 15.16
N ALA A 165 -10.61 -0.59 13.96
CA ALA A 165 -10.75 -1.92 13.37
C ALA A 165 -9.94 -2.07 12.06
N GLY A 166 -8.97 -1.18 11.83
CA GLY A 166 -8.06 -1.25 10.67
C GLY A 166 -8.76 -1.11 9.32
N ARG A 167 -9.83 -0.32 9.21
CA ARG A 167 -10.52 -0.04 7.94
C ARG A 167 -10.53 1.43 7.58
#